data_AF-A0A963TH63-F1
#
_entry.id   AF-A0A963TH63-F1
#
_cell.length_a   1.000
_cell.length_b   1.000
_cell.length_c   1.000
_cell.angle_alpha   90.00
_cell.angle_beta   90.00
_cell.angle_gamma   90.00
#
_symmetry.space_group_name_H-M   'P 1'
#
loop_
_entity.id
_entity.type
_entity.pdbx_description
1 polymer ?
#
loop_
_entity_poly.entity_id
_entity_poly.type
_entity_poly.pdbx_seq_one_letter_code
_entity_poly.pdbx_strand_id
1 'polypeptide(L)'
;TRQGQEAIAQRTANLAAAIGLAAFALAALLSMLTAGSVLGPINRLADAVGRRGPHDLRAVDHPSPEELRPLVTSLNGFIARLRGALSRTETFIAEAAHHIRTPLATVRARAEIALRQSEADETRETMRAVIRAVEESSRSASQLLDHATVVYRSDRLADGPVDLSKLLQGLARSHGPTAELRDL
;
A
#
# COMPACT_ATOMS: atom_id res chain seq x y z
N THR A 1 -68.00 8.69 48.74
CA THR A 1 -68.59 9.77 47.90
C THR A 1 -68.07 9.62 46.47
N ARG A 2 -68.91 9.81 45.44
CA ARG A 2 -68.51 9.66 44.02
C ARG A 2 -67.29 10.51 43.65
N GLN A 3 -67.21 11.74 44.17
CA GLN A 3 -66.04 12.62 44.02
C GLN A 3 -64.72 12.04 44.58
N GLY A 4 -64.77 11.22 45.64
CA GLY A 4 -63.58 10.59 46.20
C GLY A 4 -63.03 9.48 45.31
N GLN A 5 -63.89 8.74 44.61
CA GLN A 5 -63.46 7.68 43.69
C GLN A 5 -62.86 8.27 42.40
N GLU A 6 -63.43 9.34 41.86
CA GLU A 6 -62.88 10.06 40.70
C GLU A 6 -61.49 10.64 41.01
N ALA A 7 -61.31 11.24 42.19
CA ALA A 7 -60.01 11.79 42.60
C ALA A 7 -58.93 10.70 42.77
N ILE A 8 -59.29 9.52 43.26
CA ILE A 8 -58.36 8.38 43.38
C ILE A 8 -57.99 7.84 42.00
N ALA A 9 -58.97 7.67 41.10
CA ALA A 9 -58.73 7.20 39.74
C ALA A 9 -57.84 8.16 38.92
N GLN A 10 -58.03 9.48 39.07
CA GLN A 10 -57.18 10.47 38.42
C GLN A 10 -55.73 10.42 38.94
N ARG A 11 -55.55 10.23 40.27
CA ARG A 11 -54.21 10.12 40.87
C ARG A 11 -53.49 8.86 40.43
N THR A 12 -54.17 7.72 40.39
CA THR A 12 -53.56 6.46 39.91
C THR A 12 -53.23 6.53 38.43
N ALA A 13 -54.09 7.13 37.59
CA ALA A 13 -53.83 7.35 36.18
C ALA A 13 -52.62 8.27 35.95
N ASN A 14 -52.52 9.38 36.69
CA ASN A 14 -51.38 10.30 36.59
C ASN A 14 -50.07 9.64 37.06
N LEU A 15 -50.10 8.84 38.13
CA LEU A 15 -48.94 8.08 38.59
C LEU A 15 -48.52 7.03 37.56
N ALA A 16 -49.46 6.29 36.98
CA ALA A 16 -49.18 5.31 35.94
C ALA A 16 -48.58 5.98 34.69
N ALA A 17 -49.13 7.13 34.28
CA ALA A 17 -48.61 7.92 33.17
C ALA A 17 -47.18 8.42 33.48
N ALA A 18 -46.93 8.96 34.68
CA ALA A 18 -45.62 9.43 35.09
C ALA A 18 -44.57 8.30 35.10
N ILE A 19 -44.93 7.12 35.63
CA ILE A 19 -44.06 5.94 35.63
C ILE A 19 -43.79 5.47 34.19
N GLY A 20 -44.82 5.40 33.35
CA GLY A 20 -44.67 5.03 31.94
C GLY A 20 -43.74 5.97 31.17
N LEU A 21 -43.89 7.28 31.40
CA LEU A 21 -43.07 8.31 30.76
C LEU A 21 -41.63 8.28 31.28
N ALA A 22 -41.42 8.04 32.57
CA ALA A 22 -40.10 7.85 33.16
C ALA A 22 -39.41 6.58 32.62
N ALA A 23 -40.14 5.47 32.51
CA ALA A 23 -39.63 4.23 31.93
C ALA A 23 -39.27 4.41 30.45
N PHE A 24 -40.10 5.11 29.68
CA PHE A 24 -39.81 5.44 28.29
C PHE A 24 -38.57 6.33 28.15
N ALA A 25 -38.46 7.39 28.96
CA ALA A 25 -37.30 8.27 28.96
C ALA A 25 -36.01 7.50 29.33
N LEU A 26 -36.07 6.61 30.32
CA LEU A 26 -34.95 5.75 30.70
C LEU A 26 -34.57 4.78 29.56
N ALA A 27 -35.54 4.15 28.92
CA ALA A 27 -35.29 3.26 27.79
C ALA A 27 -34.67 4.00 26.60
N ALA A 28 -35.14 5.21 26.29
CA ALA A 28 -34.59 6.05 25.25
C ALA A 28 -33.14 6.48 25.55
N LEU A 29 -32.87 6.89 26.80
CA LEU A 29 -31.53 7.24 27.26
C LEU A 29 -30.57 6.05 27.17
N LEU A 30 -30.99 4.88 27.66
CA LEU A 30 -30.20 3.65 27.56
C LEU A 30 -29.95 3.28 26.10
N SER A 31 -30.96 3.37 25.23
CA SER A 31 -30.81 3.10 23.80
C SER A 31 -29.77 4.01 23.14
N MET A 32 -29.79 5.31 23.44
CA MET A 32 -28.78 6.26 22.94
C MET A 32 -27.37 5.94 23.43
N LEU A 33 -27.21 5.60 24.72
CA LEU A 33 -25.91 5.24 25.28
C LEU A 33 -25.35 3.96 24.64
N THR A 34 -26.20 2.93 24.48
CA THR A 34 -25.80 1.65 23.88
C THR A 34 -25.42 1.83 22.41
N ALA A 35 -26.18 2.62 21.65
CA ALA A 35 -25.87 2.92 20.25
C ALA A 35 -24.47 3.56 20.11
N GLY A 36 -24.15 4.55 20.94
CA GLY A 36 -22.83 5.20 20.96
C GLY A 36 -21.69 4.23 21.30
N SER A 37 -21.90 3.30 22.23
CA SER A 37 -20.89 2.32 22.61
C SER A 37 -20.63 1.23 21.56
N VAL A 38 -21.64 0.89 20.74
CA VAL A 38 -21.51 -0.14 19.70
C VAL A 38 -20.85 0.42 18.43
N LEU A 39 -21.21 1.64 18.02
CA LEU A 39 -20.70 2.27 16.80
C LEU A 39 -19.32 2.93 17.01
N GLY A 40 -19.02 3.41 18.22
CA GLY A 40 -17.77 4.10 18.53
C GLY A 40 -16.49 3.30 18.23
N PRO A 41 -16.38 2.01 18.64
CA PRO A 41 -15.22 1.18 18.34
C PRO A 41 -15.02 0.93 16.83
N ILE A 42 -16.11 0.79 16.07
CA ILE A 42 -16.06 0.62 14.62
C ILE A 42 -15.48 1.87 13.96
N ASN A 43 -15.95 3.05 14.34
CA ASN A 43 -15.43 4.31 13.81
C ASN A 43 -13.96 4.51 14.16
N ARG A 44 -13.54 4.17 15.38
CA ARG A 44 -12.13 4.23 15.78
C ARG A 44 -11.25 3.26 14.97
N LEU A 45 -11.73 2.04 14.73
CA LEU A 45 -11.05 1.08 13.86
C LEU A 45 -10.97 1.60 12.41
N ALA A 46 -12.06 2.16 11.89
CA ALA A 46 -12.12 2.74 10.56
C ALA A 46 -11.16 3.94 10.41
N ASP A 47 -11.09 4.82 11.40
CA ASP A 47 -10.14 5.93 11.44
C ASP A 47 -8.69 5.43 11.53
N ALA A 48 -8.43 4.40 12.35
CA ALA A 48 -7.10 3.81 12.48
C ALA A 48 -6.62 3.17 11.16
N VAL A 49 -7.54 2.59 10.39
CA VAL A 49 -7.26 2.07 9.05
C VAL A 49 -7.16 3.21 8.02
N GLY A 50 -8.03 4.21 8.10
CA GLY A 50 -8.09 5.34 7.15
C GLY A 50 -6.92 6.32 7.27
N ARG A 51 -6.30 6.43 8.44
CA ARG A 51 -5.05 7.20 8.64
C ARG A 51 -3.81 6.54 8.03
N ARG A 52 -3.92 5.29 7.61
CA ARG A 52 -2.83 4.58 6.95
C ARG A 52 -2.71 5.09 5.52
N GLY A 53 -1.49 5.40 5.11
CA GLY A 53 -1.21 5.75 3.72
C GLY A 53 -1.52 4.57 2.79
N PRO A 54 -1.68 4.80 1.48
CA PRO A 54 -1.99 3.76 0.48
C PRO A 54 -0.98 2.60 0.45
N HIS A 55 0.20 2.80 1.04
CA HIS A 55 1.32 1.87 1.08
C HIS A 55 1.57 1.23 2.46
N ASP A 56 0.82 1.63 3.52
CA ASP A 56 1.00 1.06 4.86
C ASP A 56 0.21 -0.24 5.02
N LEU A 57 0.89 -1.34 4.68
CA LEU A 57 0.37 -2.70 4.77
C LEU A 57 0.74 -3.40 6.07
N ARG A 58 1.05 -2.68 7.16
CA ARG A 58 1.29 -3.32 8.47
C ARG A 58 0.02 -3.97 9.00
N ALA A 59 0.15 -4.91 9.92
CA ALA A 59 -1.02 -5.49 10.57
C ALA A 59 -1.82 -4.41 11.31
N VAL A 60 -3.14 -4.52 11.30
CA VAL A 60 -4.02 -3.72 12.14
C VAL A 60 -3.90 -4.25 13.57
N ASP A 61 -3.22 -3.47 14.40
CA ASP A 61 -3.10 -3.67 15.84
C ASP A 61 -3.85 -2.53 16.54
N HIS A 62 -5.14 -2.77 16.79
CA HIS A 62 -6.02 -1.79 17.43
C HIS A 62 -6.85 -2.50 18.51
N PRO A 63 -6.88 -2.00 19.76
CA PRO A 63 -7.69 -2.59 20.81
C PRO A 63 -9.16 -2.53 20.41
N SER A 64 -9.74 -3.70 20.12
CA SER A 64 -11.09 -3.84 19.57
C SER A 64 -11.88 -4.82 20.44
N PRO A 65 -13.20 -4.60 20.64
CA PRO A 65 -14.06 -5.56 21.33
C PRO A 65 -14.00 -6.96 20.72
N GLU A 66 -14.35 -7.98 21.50
CA GLU A 66 -14.27 -9.38 21.07
C GLU A 66 -15.10 -9.66 19.82
N GLU A 67 -16.21 -8.96 19.67
CA GLU A 67 -17.14 -9.01 18.53
C GLU A 67 -16.46 -8.56 17.22
N LEU A 68 -15.48 -7.67 17.29
CA LEU A 68 -14.74 -7.18 16.11
C LEU A 68 -13.49 -8.02 15.80
N ARG A 69 -13.08 -8.95 16.67
CA ARG A 69 -11.89 -9.79 16.45
C ARG A 69 -11.95 -10.58 15.13
N PRO A 70 -13.07 -11.19 14.71
CA PRO A 70 -13.13 -11.91 13.43
C PRO A 70 -12.91 -10.99 12.23
N LEU A 71 -13.41 -9.75 12.29
CA LEU A 71 -13.22 -8.74 11.26
C LEU A 71 -11.75 -8.30 11.17
N VAL A 72 -11.14 -7.95 12.30
CA VAL A 72 -9.71 -7.58 12.37
C VAL A 72 -8.84 -8.72 11.86
N THR A 73 -9.15 -9.96 12.24
CA THR A 73 -8.43 -11.15 11.76
C THR A 73 -8.55 -11.33 10.25
N SER A 74 -9.76 -11.19 9.70
CA SER A 74 -10.00 -11.30 8.25
C SER A 74 -9.31 -10.20 7.46
N LEU A 75 -9.34 -8.96 7.98
CA LEU A 75 -8.64 -7.81 7.42
C LEU A 75 -7.13 -8.02 7.41
N ASN A 76 -6.56 -8.47 8.54
CA ASN A 76 -5.13 -8.80 8.61
C ASN A 76 -4.75 -9.94 7.65
N GLY A 77 -5.60 -10.95 7.51
CA GLY A 77 -5.42 -12.01 6.52
C GLY A 77 -5.43 -11.48 5.08
N PHE A 78 -6.33 -10.53 4.76
CA PHE A 78 -6.34 -9.85 3.46
C PHE A 78 -5.06 -9.04 3.23
N ILE A 79 -4.66 -8.21 4.20
CA ILE A 79 -3.41 -7.42 4.14
C ILE A 79 -2.20 -8.33 3.92
N ALA A 80 -2.13 -9.47 4.60
CA ALA A 80 -1.05 -10.45 4.43
C ALA A 80 -1.03 -11.04 3.00
N ARG A 81 -2.18 -11.41 2.45
CA ARG A 81 -2.29 -11.90 1.05
C ARG A 81 -1.91 -10.82 0.05
N LEU A 82 -2.35 -9.58 0.26
CA LEU A 82 -2.00 -8.44 -0.58
C LEU A 82 -0.49 -8.18 -0.57
N ARG A 83 0.14 -8.18 0.61
CA ARG A 83 1.59 -8.07 0.76
C ARG A 83 2.32 -9.18 0.01
N GLY A 84 1.84 -10.42 0.12
CA GLY A 84 2.39 -11.56 -0.61
C GLY A 84 2.23 -11.42 -2.14
N ALA A 85 1.11 -10.88 -2.61
CA ALA A 85 0.89 -10.61 -4.04
C ALA A 85 1.85 -9.54 -4.56
N LEU A 86 1.99 -8.41 -3.85
CA LEU A 86 2.90 -7.33 -4.22
C LEU A 86 4.36 -7.79 -4.24
N SER A 87 4.78 -8.60 -3.27
CA SER A 87 6.15 -9.17 -3.26
C SER A 87 6.42 -10.08 -4.46
N ARG A 88 5.41 -10.81 -4.94
CA ARG A 88 5.54 -11.62 -6.17
C ARG A 88 5.63 -10.73 -7.41
N THR A 89 4.86 -9.65 -7.46
CA THR A 89 4.95 -8.66 -8.54
C THR A 89 6.32 -8.00 -8.60
N GLU A 90 6.92 -7.63 -7.45
CA GLU A 90 8.29 -7.10 -7.38
C GLU A 90 9.30 -8.11 -7.98
N THR A 91 9.20 -9.38 -7.57
CA THR A 91 10.08 -10.44 -8.07
C THR A 91 9.92 -10.65 -9.58
N PHE A 92 8.67 -10.70 -10.06
CA PHE A 92 8.36 -10.84 -11.48
C PHE A 92 8.92 -9.68 -12.32
N ILE A 93 8.82 -8.45 -11.83
CA ILE A 93 9.39 -7.26 -12.48
C ILE A 93 10.91 -7.39 -12.54
N ALA A 94 11.56 -7.78 -11.46
CA ALA A 94 13.01 -7.99 -11.42
C ALA A 94 13.49 -9.10 -12.38
N GLU A 95 12.73 -10.19 -12.52
CA GLU A 95 13.00 -11.25 -13.49
C GLU A 95 12.78 -10.78 -14.93
N ALA A 96 11.69 -10.05 -15.19
CA ALA A 96 11.42 -9.45 -16.49
C ALA A 96 12.56 -8.51 -16.93
N ALA A 97 13.19 -7.79 -16.00
CA ALA A 97 14.42 -7.00 -16.26
C ALA A 97 15.46 -7.81 -17.00
N HIS A 98 15.83 -8.94 -16.38
CA HIS A 98 16.93 -9.76 -16.79
C HIS A 98 16.59 -10.46 -18.10
N HIS A 99 15.34 -10.93 -18.21
CA HIS A 99 14.82 -11.58 -19.41
C HIS A 99 14.69 -10.63 -20.61
N ILE A 100 14.52 -9.32 -20.41
CA ILE A 100 14.52 -8.33 -21.51
C ILE A 100 15.93 -7.85 -21.84
N ARG A 101 16.79 -7.63 -20.84
CA ARG A 101 18.16 -7.13 -21.06
C ARG A 101 19.02 -8.13 -21.86
N THR A 102 18.86 -9.41 -21.60
CA THR A 102 19.62 -10.49 -22.26
C THR A 102 19.38 -10.57 -23.78
N PRO A 103 18.14 -10.66 -24.29
CA PRO A 103 17.88 -10.68 -25.72
C PRO A 103 18.25 -9.36 -26.40
N LEU A 104 18.06 -8.20 -25.75
CA LEU A 104 18.51 -6.91 -26.32
C LEU A 104 20.04 -6.85 -26.47
N ALA A 105 20.79 -7.34 -25.48
CA ALA A 105 22.24 -7.48 -25.58
C ALA A 105 22.64 -8.42 -26.73
N THR A 106 21.88 -9.51 -26.92
CA THR A 106 22.12 -10.47 -28.01
C THR A 106 21.86 -9.85 -29.38
N VAL A 107 20.76 -9.11 -29.55
CA VAL A 107 20.43 -8.40 -30.80
C VAL A 107 21.49 -7.35 -31.10
N ARG A 108 21.92 -6.58 -30.09
CA ARG A 108 23.01 -5.61 -30.22
C ARG A 108 24.29 -6.29 -30.69
N ALA A 109 24.74 -7.35 -30.02
CA ALA A 109 25.98 -8.04 -30.37
C ALA A 109 25.94 -8.59 -31.80
N ARG A 110 24.80 -9.15 -32.23
CA ARG A 110 24.60 -9.62 -33.62
C ARG A 110 24.63 -8.47 -34.64
N ALA A 111 23.99 -7.35 -34.33
CA ALA A 111 24.02 -6.16 -35.19
C ALA A 111 25.44 -5.58 -35.30
N GLU A 112 26.21 -5.57 -34.22
CA GLU A 112 27.62 -5.15 -34.22
C GLU A 112 28.50 -6.09 -35.06
N ILE A 113 28.27 -7.42 -34.99
CA ILE A 113 28.96 -8.39 -35.84
C ILE A 113 28.60 -8.15 -37.32
N ALA A 114 27.31 -8.01 -37.65
CA ALA A 114 26.84 -7.76 -39.00
C ALA A 114 27.40 -6.45 -39.58
N LEU A 115 27.48 -5.39 -38.76
CA LEU A 115 28.11 -4.13 -39.12
C LEU A 115 29.60 -4.30 -39.46
N ARG A 116 30.34 -5.10 -38.68
CA ARG A 116 31.76 -5.38 -38.95
C ARG A 116 31.98 -6.19 -40.23
N GLN A 117 31.04 -7.08 -40.56
CA GLN A 117 31.12 -7.96 -41.73
C GLN A 117 30.55 -7.34 -43.03
N SER A 118 29.87 -6.19 -42.95
CA SER A 118 29.26 -5.54 -44.12
C SER A 118 30.23 -4.62 -44.86
N GLU A 119 30.31 -4.81 -46.18
CA GLU A 119 31.11 -3.95 -47.08
C GLU A 119 30.28 -2.83 -47.73
N ALA A 120 28.98 -3.05 -47.97
CA ALA A 120 28.10 -2.03 -48.55
C ALA A 120 27.74 -0.94 -47.53
N ASP A 121 27.93 0.33 -47.91
CA ASP A 121 27.67 1.47 -47.03
C ASP A 121 26.21 1.56 -46.57
N GLU A 122 25.25 1.24 -47.44
CA GLU A 122 23.81 1.21 -47.11
C GLU A 122 23.50 0.19 -45.99
N THR A 123 24.10 -1.00 -46.05
CA THR A 123 23.95 -2.03 -45.00
C THR A 123 24.59 -1.58 -43.70
N ARG A 124 25.75 -0.91 -43.77
CA ARG A 124 26.43 -0.36 -42.58
C ARG A 124 25.60 0.74 -41.92
N GLU A 125 25.00 1.63 -42.70
CA GLU A 125 24.10 2.65 -42.18
C GLU A 125 22.87 2.05 -41.51
N THR A 126 22.26 1.05 -42.15
CA THR A 126 21.11 0.31 -41.60
C THR A 126 21.48 -0.37 -40.27
N MET A 127 22.61 -1.05 -40.18
CA MET A 127 23.03 -1.71 -38.93
C MET A 127 23.34 -0.71 -37.82
N ARG A 128 23.92 0.47 -38.14
CA ARG A 128 24.09 1.55 -37.15
C ARG A 128 22.74 2.05 -36.63
N ALA A 129 21.72 2.16 -37.50
CA ALA A 129 20.37 2.52 -37.08
C ALA A 129 19.75 1.46 -36.16
N VAL A 130 19.92 0.17 -36.47
CA VAL A 130 19.48 -0.95 -35.61
C VAL A 130 20.14 -0.89 -34.23
N ILE A 131 21.45 -0.70 -34.18
CA ILE A 131 22.19 -0.59 -32.91
C ILE A 131 21.63 0.56 -32.06
N ARG A 132 21.43 1.75 -32.66
CA ARG A 132 20.84 2.90 -31.95
C ARG A 132 19.44 2.60 -31.42
N ALA A 133 18.58 1.99 -32.23
CA ALA A 133 17.22 1.64 -31.83
C ALA A 133 17.19 0.62 -30.67
N VAL A 134 18.10 -0.35 -30.68
CA VAL A 134 18.23 -1.34 -29.59
C VAL A 134 18.75 -0.68 -28.30
N GLU A 135 19.70 0.25 -28.39
CA GLU A 135 20.19 1.01 -27.24
C GLU A 135 19.10 1.89 -26.62
N GLU A 136 18.33 2.58 -27.45
CA GLU A 136 17.20 3.40 -27.00
C GLU A 136 16.13 2.53 -26.33
N SER A 137 15.77 1.41 -26.96
CA SER A 137 14.80 0.45 -26.40
C SER A 137 15.28 -0.13 -25.06
N SER A 138 16.57 -0.46 -24.96
CA SER A 138 17.17 -0.97 -23.72
C SER A 138 17.14 0.06 -22.60
N ARG A 139 17.42 1.32 -22.92
CA ARG A 139 17.36 2.44 -21.96
C ARG A 139 15.92 2.66 -21.47
N SER A 140 14.96 2.75 -22.38
CA SER A 140 13.54 2.94 -22.05
C SER A 140 12.99 1.77 -21.22
N ALA A 141 13.33 0.52 -21.59
CA ALA A 141 12.94 -0.66 -20.82
C ALA A 141 13.53 -0.64 -19.40
N SER A 142 14.80 -0.24 -19.26
CA SER A 142 15.44 -0.12 -17.94
C SER A 142 14.77 0.96 -17.10
N GLN A 143 14.46 2.13 -17.67
CA GLN A 143 13.78 3.22 -16.96
C GLN A 143 12.39 2.83 -16.46
N LEU A 144 11.57 2.18 -17.30
CA LEU A 144 10.24 1.71 -16.90
C LEU A 144 10.30 0.72 -15.74
N LEU A 145 11.32 -0.13 -15.76
CA LEU A 145 11.46 -1.18 -14.77
C LEU A 145 12.08 -0.69 -13.46
N ASP A 146 13.03 0.24 -13.53
CA ASP A 146 13.55 0.94 -12.36
C ASP A 146 12.43 1.71 -11.66
N HIS A 147 11.60 2.41 -12.43
CA HIS A 147 10.42 3.10 -11.89
C HIS A 147 9.45 2.11 -11.21
N ALA A 148 9.13 1.00 -11.88
CA ALA A 148 8.28 -0.03 -11.28
C ALA A 148 8.90 -0.58 -9.98
N THR A 149 10.21 -0.86 -9.98
CA THR A 149 10.93 -1.34 -8.80
C THR A 149 10.88 -0.35 -7.63
N VAL A 150 11.04 0.95 -7.89
CA VAL A 150 10.94 2.01 -6.88
C VAL A 150 9.54 2.08 -6.26
N VAL A 151 8.50 2.03 -7.10
CA VAL A 151 7.09 2.07 -6.66
C VAL A 151 6.73 0.90 -5.74
N TYR A 152 7.32 -0.28 -5.94
CA TYR A 152 7.06 -1.43 -5.07
C TYR A 152 7.98 -1.52 -3.84
N ARG A 153 9.19 -0.95 -3.90
CA ARG A 153 10.14 -0.97 -2.77
C ARG A 153 9.91 0.11 -1.73
N SER A 154 9.28 1.23 -2.10
CA SER A 154 8.90 2.28 -1.14
C SER A 154 8.14 1.73 0.07
N ASP A 155 7.40 0.65 -0.13
CA ASP A 155 6.50 0.05 0.87
C ASP A 155 7.22 -0.82 1.90
N ARG A 156 8.51 -1.12 1.68
CA ARG A 156 9.35 -1.91 2.60
C ARG A 156 10.45 -1.08 3.26
N LEU A 157 10.45 0.23 3.07
CA LEU A 157 11.38 1.10 3.78
C LEU A 157 11.14 0.94 5.28
N ALA A 158 12.16 0.44 5.98
CA ALA A 158 12.14 0.41 7.42
C ALA A 158 12.32 1.85 7.90
N ASP A 159 11.28 2.39 8.54
CA ASP A 159 11.39 3.66 9.27
C ASP A 159 12.35 3.44 10.45
N GLY A 160 13.62 3.78 10.24
CA GLY A 160 14.68 3.64 11.22
C GLY A 160 15.77 4.68 10.99
N PRO A 161 16.56 5.01 12.03
CA PRO A 161 17.66 5.95 11.90
C PRO A 161 18.68 5.44 10.88
N VAL A 162 18.94 6.25 9.84
CA VAL A 162 19.92 5.96 8.80
C VAL A 162 21.21 6.72 9.09
N ASP A 163 22.33 5.99 9.15
CA ASP A 163 23.67 6.58 9.22
C ASP A 163 24.09 7.10 7.85
N LEU A 164 23.90 8.40 7.62
CA LEU A 164 24.23 9.07 6.37
C LEU A 164 25.73 8.99 6.04
N SER A 165 26.61 8.98 7.04
CA SER A 165 28.05 8.88 6.81
C SER A 165 28.43 7.51 6.25
N LYS A 166 27.86 6.43 6.79
CA LYS A 166 28.07 5.07 6.23
C LYS A 166 27.52 4.97 4.81
N LEU A 167 26.36 5.56 4.54
CA LEU A 167 25.72 5.51 3.24
C LEU A 167 26.54 6.27 2.18
N LEU A 168 27.01 7.48 2.52
CA LEU A 168 27.88 8.28 1.67
C LEU A 168 29.22 7.58 1.40
N GLN A 169 29.82 6.95 2.41
CA GLN A 169 31.06 6.17 2.21
C GLN A 169 30.85 4.96 1.31
N GLY A 170 29.71 4.27 1.42
CA GLY A 170 29.35 3.18 0.52
C GLY A 170 29.23 3.65 -0.93
N LEU A 171 28.53 4.78 -1.14
CA LEU A 171 28.34 5.39 -2.46
C LEU A 171 29.67 5.88 -3.07
N ALA A 172 30.53 6.51 -2.26
CA ALA A 172 31.85 6.94 -2.71
C ALA A 172 32.71 5.75 -3.17
N ARG A 173 32.67 4.63 -2.43
CA ARG A 173 33.39 3.40 -2.83
C ARG A 173 32.82 2.78 -4.11
N SER A 174 31.51 2.79 -4.30
CA SER A 174 30.90 2.21 -5.50
C SER A 174 31.23 2.98 -6.78
N HIS A 175 31.48 4.29 -6.67
CA HIS A 175 31.84 5.15 -7.81
C HIS A 175 33.33 5.42 -7.97
N GLY A 176 34.18 4.99 -7.01
CA GLY A 176 35.64 5.06 -7.12
C GLY A 176 36.21 4.51 -8.45
N PRO A 177 35.79 3.32 -8.91
CA PRO A 177 36.28 2.76 -10.18
C PRO A 177 35.92 3.60 -11.41
N THR A 178 34.81 4.34 -11.36
CA THR A 178 34.36 5.22 -12.46
C THR A 178 35.12 6.55 -12.46
N ALA A 179 35.60 6.99 -11.30
CA ALA A 179 36.44 8.18 -11.17
C ALA A 179 37.86 7.92 -11.68
N GLU A 180 38.42 6.74 -11.41
CA GLU A 180 39.75 6.34 -11.91
C GLU A 180 39.79 6.17 -13.44
N LEU A 181 38.69 5.76 -14.07
CA LEU A 181 38.56 5.67 -15.54
C LEU A 181 38.56 7.04 -16.24
N ARG A 182 38.44 8.15 -15.50
CA ARG A 182 38.39 9.51 -16.04
C ARG A 182 39.73 10.25 -15.97
N ASP A 183 40.73 9.66 -15.29
CA ASP A 183 42.11 10.16 -15.16
C ASP A 183 43.08 9.53 -16.18
N LEU A 184 42.55 8.84 -17.22
CA LEU A 184 43.27 8.37 -18.41
C LEU A 184 42.71 9.05 -19.67
#